data_AF-V4H0S8-F1
#
_entry.id   AF-V4H0S8-F1
#
_cell.length_a   1.000
_cell.length_b   1.000
_cell.length_c   1.000
_cell.angle_alpha   90.00
_cell.angle_beta   90.00
_cell.angle_gamma   90.00
#
_symmetry.space_group_name_H-M   'P 1'
#
loop_
_entity.id
_entity.type
_entity.pdbx_description
1 polymer ?
#
loop_
_entity_poly.entity_id
_entity_poly.type
_entity_poly.pdbx_seq_one_letter_code
_entity_poly.pdbx_strand_id
1 'polypeptide(L)'
;MALNLKGKSEESKTQCILEFVNHILESRGQVYDLEFIKLKELKLTDAEISEIVAHTAMNIFTTYYHMIAKTEIDYPLVKAQNKQLDNY
;
A
#
# COMPACT_ATOMS: atom_id res chain seq x y z
N MET A 1 5.89 15.75 -0.91
CA MET A 1 4.67 15.30 -0.18
C MET A 1 3.54 14.82 -1.09
N ALA A 2 3.27 15.47 -2.25
CA ALA A 2 2.16 15.07 -3.13
C ALA A 2 2.33 13.72 -3.88
N LEU A 3 3.57 13.23 -4.09
CA LEU A 3 3.82 11.95 -4.77
C LEU A 3 3.53 10.74 -3.87
N ASN A 4 3.86 10.83 -2.57
CA ASN A 4 3.66 9.75 -1.60
C ASN A 4 2.18 9.34 -1.48
N LEU A 5 1.25 10.31 -1.56
CA LEU A 5 -0.19 10.07 -1.54
C LEU A 5 -0.71 9.30 -2.77
N LYS A 6 0.08 9.29 -3.86
CA LYS A 6 -0.23 8.57 -5.10
C LYS A 6 0.53 7.26 -5.21
N GLY A 7 1.21 6.82 -4.14
CA GLY A 7 2.08 5.65 -4.17
C GLY A 7 3.27 5.83 -5.13
N LYS A 8 3.78 7.06 -5.28
CA LYS A 8 4.93 7.36 -6.13
C LYS A 8 6.15 7.77 -5.33
N SER A 9 7.32 7.23 -5.69
CA SER A 9 8.64 7.61 -5.18
C SER A 9 9.61 7.90 -6.32
N GLU A 10 10.57 8.79 -6.09
CA GLU A 10 11.69 9.07 -7.01
C GLU A 10 12.77 7.98 -6.92
N GLU A 11 12.81 7.22 -5.82
CA GLU A 11 13.69 6.08 -5.65
C GLU A 11 13.07 4.81 -6.26
N SER A 12 13.77 4.22 -7.23
CA SER A 12 13.29 3.03 -7.97
C SER A 12 12.97 1.84 -7.07
N LYS A 13 13.74 1.64 -5.99
CA LYS A 13 13.50 0.54 -5.03
C LYS A 13 12.18 0.76 -4.30
N THR A 14 11.97 1.96 -3.76
CA THR A 14 10.72 2.34 -3.09
C THR A 14 9.53 2.27 -4.03
N GLN A 15 9.69 2.73 -5.28
CA GLN A 15 8.62 2.70 -6.27
C GLN A 15 8.13 1.27 -6.54
N CYS A 16 9.06 0.33 -6.72
CA CYS A 16 8.70 -1.08 -6.95
C CYS A 16 8.02 -1.71 -5.72
N ILE A 17 8.48 -1.37 -4.50
CA ILE A 17 7.80 -1.80 -3.27
C ILE A 17 6.37 -1.26 -3.21
N LEU A 18 6.16 0.01 -3.55
CA LEU A 18 4.83 0.63 -3.58
C LEU A 18 3.91 -0.02 -4.63
N GLU A 19 4.46 -0.38 -5.80
CA GLU A 19 3.73 -1.12 -6.83
C GLU A 19 3.31 -2.51 -6.35
N PHE A 20 4.22 -3.24 -5.70
CA PHE A 20 3.92 -4.53 -5.10
C PHE A 20 2.82 -4.44 -4.02
N VAL A 21 2.90 -3.45 -3.14
CA VAL A 21 1.87 -3.21 -2.12
C VAL A 21 0.53 -2.88 -2.78
N ASN A 22 0.50 -2.04 -3.81
CA ASN A 22 -0.73 -1.76 -4.56
C ASN A 22 -1.30 -3.03 -5.20
N HIS A 23 -0.47 -3.91 -5.76
CA HIS A 23 -0.95 -5.16 -6.31
C HIS A 23 -1.58 -6.08 -5.26
N ILE A 24 -0.96 -6.20 -4.07
CA ILE A 24 -1.56 -6.94 -2.94
C ILE A 24 -2.96 -6.42 -2.62
N LEU A 25 -3.15 -5.09 -2.62
CA LEU A 25 -4.43 -4.46 -2.32
C LEU A 25 -5.47 -4.73 -3.41
N GLU A 26 -5.10 -4.57 -4.68
CA GLU A 26 -5.98 -4.77 -5.84
C GLU A 26 -6.38 -6.24 -6.00
N SER A 27 -5.42 -7.16 -5.85
CA SER A 27 -5.64 -8.60 -5.97
C SER A 27 -6.18 -9.24 -4.70
N ARG A 28 -6.34 -8.47 -3.62
CA ARG A 28 -6.73 -8.95 -2.29
C ARG A 28 -5.86 -10.11 -1.80
N GLY A 29 -4.55 -9.99 -2.02
CA GLY A 29 -3.54 -10.96 -1.61
C GLY A 29 -3.30 -12.10 -2.60
N GLN A 30 -3.96 -12.11 -3.76
CA GLN A 30 -3.66 -13.06 -4.84
C GLN A 30 -2.44 -12.59 -5.64
N VAL A 31 -1.26 -12.75 -5.04
CA VAL A 31 0.02 -12.36 -5.63
C VAL A 31 0.62 -13.53 -6.41
N TYR A 32 1.09 -13.28 -7.62
CA TYR A 32 1.75 -14.29 -8.46
C TYR A 32 3.28 -14.27 -8.29
N ASP A 33 3.94 -15.42 -8.54
CA ASP A 33 5.40 -15.58 -8.43
C ASP A 33 6.21 -14.52 -9.21
N LEU A 34 5.67 -14.07 -10.34
CA LEU A 34 6.26 -13.01 -11.18
C LEU A 34 6.51 -11.70 -10.41
N GLU A 35 5.70 -11.38 -9.41
CA GLU A 35 5.88 -10.17 -8.61
C GLU A 35 7.02 -10.31 -7.60
N PHE A 36 7.18 -11.50 -7.02
CA PHE A 36 8.30 -11.80 -6.14
C PHE A 36 9.63 -11.78 -6.89
N ILE A 37 9.66 -12.21 -8.16
CA ILE A 37 10.85 -12.14 -9.01
C ILE A 37 11.34 -10.69 -9.13
N LYS A 38 10.44 -9.73 -9.39
CA LYS A 38 10.79 -8.31 -9.50
C LYS A 38 11.39 -7.76 -8.20
N LEU A 39 10.89 -8.18 -7.04
CA LEU A 39 11.46 -7.80 -5.74
C LEU A 39 12.86 -8.40 -5.54
N LYS A 40 13.07 -9.65 -5.96
CA LYS A 40 14.38 -10.31 -5.88
C LYS A 40 15.42 -9.67 -6.80
N GLU A 41 15.02 -9.14 -7.96
CA GLU A 41 15.91 -8.35 -8.83
C GLU A 41 16.44 -7.08 -8.15
N LEU A 42 15.67 -6.52 -7.21
CA LEU A 42 16.09 -5.41 -6.35
C LEU A 42 16.94 -5.84 -5.15
N LYS A 43 17.34 -7.12 -5.10
CA LYS A 43 18.13 -7.74 -4.03
C LYS A 43 17.46 -7.65 -2.66
N LEU A 44 16.13 -7.58 -2.62
CA LEU A 44 15.37 -7.74 -1.39
C LEU A 44 15.50 -9.19 -0.90
N THR A 45 15.76 -9.33 0.39
CA THR A 45 15.78 -10.62 1.09
C THR A 45 14.37 -11.11 1.34
N ASP A 46 14.20 -12.43 1.49
CA ASP A 46 12.89 -13.01 1.82
C ASP A 46 12.35 -12.45 3.16
N ALA A 47 13.23 -12.05 4.09
CA ALA A 47 12.87 -11.40 5.35
C ALA A 47 12.29 -9.99 5.13
N GLU A 48 12.93 -9.16 4.30
CA GLU A 48 12.41 -7.83 3.94
C GLU A 48 11.06 -7.93 3.21
N ILE A 49 10.90 -8.90 2.31
CA ILE A 49 9.62 -9.14 1.62
C ILE A 49 8.54 -9.53 2.62
N SER A 50 8.84 -10.44 3.56
CA SER A 50 7.93 -10.84 4.63
C SER A 50 7.51 -9.64 5.50
N GLU A 51 8.44 -8.75 5.84
CA GLU A 51 8.17 -7.53 6.59
C GLU A 51 7.21 -6.60 5.83
N ILE A 52 7.42 -6.39 4.52
CA ILE A 52 6.53 -5.58 3.67
C ILE A 52 5.10 -6.16 3.67
N VAL A 53 4.96 -7.48 3.53
CA VAL A 53 3.66 -8.15 3.54
C VAL A 53 2.99 -8.01 4.91
N ALA A 54 3.72 -8.27 6.00
CA ALA A 54 3.21 -8.16 7.37
C ALA A 54 2.74 -6.73 7.67
N HIS A 55 3.53 -5.72 7.28
CA HIS A 55 3.18 -4.32 7.45
C HIS A 55 1.93 -3.94 6.64
N THR A 56 1.83 -4.43 5.40
CA THR A 56 0.65 -4.23 4.54
C THR A 56 -0.61 -4.82 5.19
N ALA A 57 -0.54 -6.07 5.66
CA ALA A 57 -1.65 -6.73 6.34
C ALA A 57 -2.07 -5.99 7.61
N MET A 58 -1.10 -5.54 8.42
CA MET A 58 -1.37 -4.73 9.62
C MET A 58 -2.09 -3.43 9.27
N ASN A 59 -1.66 -2.73 8.21
CA ASN A 59 -2.29 -1.49 7.77
C ASN A 59 -3.74 -1.70 7.27
N ILE A 60 -4.00 -2.81 6.57
CA ILE A 60 -5.37 -3.18 6.16
C ILE A 60 -6.23 -3.45 7.40
N PHE A 61 -5.72 -4.24 8.35
CA PHE A 61 -6.42 -4.57 9.59
C PHE A 61 -6.83 -3.32 10.37
N THR A 62 -5.88 -2.41 10.62
CA THR A 62 -6.15 -1.18 11.38
C THR A 62 -7.11 -0.26 10.63
N THR A 63 -6.99 -0.15 9.30
CA THR A 63 -7.92 0.62 8.48
C THR A 63 -9.35 0.10 8.62
N TYR A 64 -9.55 -1.21 8.46
CA TYR A 64 -10.87 -1.82 8.57
C TYR A 64 -11.43 -1.75 9.99
N TYR A 65 -10.58 -1.97 10.99
CA TYR A 65 -10.97 -1.84 12.38
C TYR A 65 -11.52 -0.44 12.67
N HIS A 66 -10.79 0.60 12.30
CA HIS A 66 -11.23 1.99 12.48
C HIS A 66 -12.54 2.29 11.72
N MET A 67 -12.69 1.79 10.49
CA MET A 67 -13.94 1.96 9.71
C MET A 67 -15.14 1.29 10.38
N ILE A 68 -14.97 0.07 10.91
CA ILE A 68 -16.05 -0.69 11.57
C ILE A 68 -16.41 -0.07 12.91
N ALA A 69 -15.41 0.33 13.69
CA ALA A 69 -15.60 0.93 15.00
C ALA A 69 -16.23 2.34 14.93
N LYS A 70 -16.32 2.95 13.73
CA LYS A 70 -16.74 4.34 13.52
C LYS A 70 -15.95 5.30 14.41
N THR A 71 -14.66 5.03 14.59
CA THR A 71 -13.79 5.84 15.45
C THR A 71 -13.80 7.28 14.94
N GLU A 72 -14.16 8.23 15.81
CA GLU A 72 -14.11 9.65 15.46
C GLU A 72 -12.66 10.05 15.18
N ILE A 73 -12.44 10.71 14.03
CA ILE A 73 -11.12 11.12 13.58
C ILE A 73 -10.71 12.36 14.38
N ASP A 74 -9.87 12.18 15.40
CA ASP A 74 -9.32 13.25 16.25
C ASP A 74 -8.02 13.85 15.67
N TYR A 75 -7.97 14.06 14.35
CA TYR A 75 -6.83 14.68 13.68
C TYR A 75 -7.27 15.50 12.46
N PRO A 76 -6.55 16.58 12.10
CA PRO A 76 -6.93 17.44 11.00
C PRO A 76 -7.00 16.66 9.68
N LEU A 77 -8.18 16.64 9.05
CA LEU A 77 -8.41 15.98 7.78
C LEU A 77 -7.57 16.65 6.68
N VAL A 78 -6.50 15.99 6.26
CA VAL A 78 -5.79 16.36 5.04
C VAL A 78 -6.64 15.92 3.86
N LYS A 79 -7.12 16.87 3.07
CA LYS A 79 -7.84 16.58 1.82
C LYS A 79 -6.88 15.85 0.87
N ALA A 80 -7.00 14.53 0.78
CA ALA A 80 -6.44 13.81 -0.35
C ALA A 80 -7.06 14.42 -1.61
N GLN A 81 -6.25 14.80 -2.61
CA GLN A 81 -6.77 15.27 -3.89
C GLN A 81 -7.54 14.10 -4.53
N ASN A 82 -8.85 14.14 -4.34
CA ASN A 82 -9.79 13.14 -4.79
C ASN A 82 -9.64 12.96 -6.30
N LYS A 83 -9.36 11.73 -6.73
CA LYS A 83 -9.79 11.31 -8.07
C LYS A 83 -11.31 11.31 -8.00
N GLN A 84 -11.93 12.25 -8.72
CA GLN A 84 -13.38 12.32 -8.89
C GLN A 84 -13.86 10.92 -9.30
N LEU A 85 -14.56 10.23 -8.40
CA LEU A 85 -15.52 9.22 -8.77
C LEU A 85 -16.84 9.96 -8.86
N ASP A 86 -17.05 10.59 -10.01
CA ASP A 86 -18.38 11.02 -10.41
C ASP A 86 -19.25 9.77 -10.57
N ASN A 87 -20.43 9.84 -9.95
CA ASN A 87 -21.62 8.99 -10.17
C ASN A 87 -21.65 7.62 -9.46
N TYR A 88 -22.43 7.55 -8.36
CA TYR A 88 -23.77 6.94 -8.36
C TYR A 88 -24.60 7.46 -7.18
#